data_AF-A0A1Q7P727-F1
#
_entry.id   AF-A0A1Q7P727-F1
#
_cell.length_a   1.000
_cell.length_b   1.000
_cell.length_c   1.000
_cell.angle_alpha   90.00
_cell.angle_beta   90.00
_cell.angle_gamma   90.00
#
_symmetry.space_group_name_H-M   'P 1'
#
loop_
_entity.id
_entity.type
_entity.pdbx_description
1 polymer ?
#
loop_
_entity_poly.entity_id
_entity_poly.type
_entity_poly.pdbx_seq_one_letter_code
_entity_poly.pdbx_strand_id
1 'polypeptide(L)'
;MQHSSIYVKALPLQELDDVETIKGEVRTGNILIVRITPLARKSVEETKLAITELTDYTKSLGGDIARLGEERIVITPAGVKVWRKEAVSSEGAISAAPIQTEAVPGTR
;
A
#
# COMPACT_ATOMS: atom_id res chain seq x y z
N MET A 1 -20.86 9.78 -25.01
CA MET A 1 -20.15 9.08 -23.92
C MET A 1 -19.31 10.13 -23.20
N GLN A 2 -19.62 10.45 -21.94
CA GLN A 2 -18.78 11.38 -21.17
C GLN A 2 -17.46 10.65 -20.88
N HIS A 3 -16.37 11.10 -21.49
CA HIS A 3 -15.03 10.66 -21.11
C HIS A 3 -14.70 11.30 -19.77
N SER A 4 -14.98 10.60 -18.67
CA SER A 4 -14.46 10.96 -17.36
C SER A 4 -12.93 10.84 -17.44
N SER A 5 -12.26 11.98 -17.51
CA SER A 5 -10.80 12.02 -17.58
C SER A 5 -10.23 11.71 -16.20
N ILE A 6 -9.37 10.69 -16.13
CA ILE A 6 -8.62 10.36 -14.91
C ILE A 6 -7.41 11.28 -14.85
N TYR A 7 -7.23 11.97 -13.73
CA TYR A 7 -6.09 12.85 -13.52
C TYR A 7 -5.05 12.21 -12.61
N VAL A 8 -3.79 12.54 -12.87
CA VAL A 8 -2.69 12.30 -11.93
C VAL A 8 -2.42 13.61 -11.19
N LYS A 9 -2.61 13.62 -9.87
CA LYS A 9 -2.37 14.81 -9.03
C LYS A 9 -1.20 14.55 -8.08
N ALA A 10 -0.38 15.57 -7.86
CA ALA A 10 0.69 15.53 -6.88
C ALA A 10 0.33 16.42 -5.70
N LEU A 11 0.23 15.84 -4.50
CA LEU A 11 -0.16 16.54 -3.27
C LEU A 11 0.90 16.32 -2.18
N PRO A 12 1.28 17.35 -1.42
CA PRO A 12 2.09 17.17 -0.23
C PRO A 12 1.23 16.62 0.93
N LEU A 13 1.80 15.74 1.74
CA LEU A 13 1.24 15.35 3.03
C LEU A 13 1.94 16.20 4.10
N GLN A 14 1.29 17.27 4.53
CA GLN A 14 1.78 18.25 5.50
C GLN A 14 1.15 18.09 6.87
N GLU A 15 -0.10 17.66 6.92
CA GLU A 15 -0.90 17.50 8.13
C GLU A 15 -1.86 16.32 8.01
N LEU A 16 -2.56 15.98 9.11
CA LEU A 16 -3.48 14.85 9.13
C LEU A 16 -4.73 15.09 8.27
N ASP A 17 -5.20 16.34 8.15
CA ASP A 17 -6.33 16.73 7.29
C ASP A 17 -6.10 16.41 5.81
N ASP A 18 -4.84 16.40 5.35
CA ASP A 18 -4.51 16.01 3.97
C ASP A 18 -4.92 14.56 3.68
N VAL A 19 -4.97 13.70 4.69
CA VAL A 19 -5.41 12.30 4.56
C VAL A 19 -6.86 12.24 4.08
N GLU A 20 -7.74 13.07 4.62
CA GLU A 20 -9.15 13.12 4.21
C GLU A 20 -9.29 13.60 2.76
N THR A 21 -8.51 14.62 2.38
CA THR A 21 -8.47 15.13 1.01
C THR A 21 -8.02 14.06 0.02
N ILE A 22 -6.95 13.33 0.35
CA ILE A 22 -6.42 12.22 -0.46
C ILE A 22 -7.48 11.13 -0.61
N LYS A 23 -8.18 10.74 0.46
CA LYS A 23 -9.27 9.74 0.37
C LYS A 23 -10.38 10.16 -0.59
N GLY A 24 -10.79 11.43 -0.55
CA GLY A 24 -11.81 11.98 -1.45
C GLY A 24 -11.39 11.93 -2.93
N GLU A 25 -10.12 12.20 -3.20
CA GLU A 25 -9.54 12.11 -4.54
C GLU A 25 -9.45 10.66 -5.07
N VAL A 26 -9.06 9.70 -4.22
CA VAL A 26 -9.05 8.27 -4.57
C VAL A 26 -10.46 7.79 -4.91
N ARG A 27 -11.47 8.22 -4.13
CA ARG A 27 -12.89 7.90 -4.39
C ARG A 27 -13.38 8.48 -5.71
N THR A 28 -12.84 9.62 -6.13
CA THR A 28 -13.18 10.26 -7.41
C THR A 28 -12.56 9.53 -8.60
N GLY A 29 -11.61 8.60 -8.36
CA GLY A 29 -10.95 7.84 -9.40
C GLY A 29 -9.67 8.49 -9.93
N ASN A 30 -9.08 9.42 -9.18
CA ASN A 30 -7.80 10.04 -9.55
C ASN A 30 -6.61 9.26 -9.00
N ILE A 31 -5.48 9.35 -9.69
CA ILE A 31 -4.20 8.79 -9.24
C ILE A 31 -3.44 9.87 -8.49
N LEU A 32 -2.88 9.53 -7.34
CA LEU A 32 -2.23 10.49 -6.45
C LEU A 32 -0.76 10.14 -6.24
N ILE A 33 0.09 11.16 -6.37
CA ILE A 33 1.49 11.11 -5.96
C ILE A 33 1.62 11.96 -4.72
N VAL A 34 1.80 11.32 -3.57
CA VAL A 34 1.81 12.00 -2.27
C VAL A 34 3.24 12.11 -1.76
N ARG A 35 3.66 13.34 -1.42
CA ARG A 35 4.98 13.60 -0.81
C ARG A 35 4.88 13.53 0.70
N ILE A 36 5.56 12.56 1.31
CA ILE A 36 5.52 12.34 2.77
C ILE A 36 6.59 13.12 3.54
N THR A 37 7.56 13.74 2.86
CA THR A 37 8.63 14.54 3.49
C THR A 37 8.14 15.58 4.51
N PRO A 38 7.08 16.38 4.26
CA PRO A 38 6.71 17.45 5.17
C PRO A 38 6.14 16.93 6.49
N LEU A 39 5.26 15.92 6.44
CA LEU A 39 4.74 15.25 7.64
C LEU A 39 5.84 14.46 8.36
N ALA A 40 6.72 13.78 7.62
CA ALA A 40 7.80 12.99 8.20
C ALA A 40 8.82 13.84 8.97
N ARG A 41 9.02 15.10 8.55
CA ARG A 41 9.84 16.08 9.28
C ARG A 41 9.20 16.56 10.58
N LYS A 42 7.86 16.57 10.66
CA LYS A 42 7.12 16.91 11.88
C LYS A 42 7.09 15.72 12.83
N SER A 43 6.55 14.59 12.35
CA SER A 43 6.42 13.36 13.11
C SER A 43 6.44 12.14 12.19
N VAL A 44 7.36 11.23 12.48
CA VAL A 44 7.46 9.94 11.80
C VAL A 44 6.27 9.04 12.18
N GLU A 45 5.76 9.18 13.41
CA GLU A 45 4.62 8.40 13.91
C GLU A 45 3.32 8.77 13.19
N GLU A 46 3.04 10.08 13.07
CA GLU A 46 1.88 10.57 12.32
C GLU A 46 1.95 10.16 10.84
N THR A 47 3.15 10.19 10.27
CA THR A 47 3.36 9.76 8.87
C THR A 47 3.03 8.29 8.67
N LYS A 48 3.47 7.41 9.59
CA LYS A 48 3.16 5.98 9.52
C LYS A 48 1.66 5.72 9.70
N LEU A 49 1.02 6.45 10.62
CA LEU A 49 -0.42 6.34 10.84
C LEU A 49 -1.19 6.74 9.57
N ALA A 50 -0.88 7.90 8.99
CA ALA A 50 -1.48 8.40 7.77
C ALA A 50 -1.31 7.42 6.59
N ILE A 51 -0.10 6.87 6.39
CA ILE A 51 0.16 5.89 5.33
C ILE A 51 -0.65 4.59 5.55
N THR A 52 -0.73 4.11 6.80
CA THR A 52 -1.48 2.89 7.13
C THR A 52 -2.96 3.08 6.84
N GLU A 53 -3.52 4.21 7.28
CA GLU A 53 -4.92 4.56 7.06
C GLU A 53 -5.25 4.73 5.58
N LEU A 54 -4.38 5.39 4.80
CA LEU A 54 -4.51 5.50 3.34
C LEU A 54 -4.39 4.12 2.66
N THR A 55 -3.53 3.24 3.17
CA THR A 55 -3.36 1.88 2.65
C THR A 55 -4.63 1.07 2.84
N ASP A 56 -5.19 1.06 4.05
CA ASP A 56 -6.40 0.30 4.37
C ASP A 56 -7.61 0.83 3.59
N TYR A 57 -7.74 2.15 3.50
CA TYR A 57 -8.79 2.78 2.71
C TYR A 57 -8.69 2.45 1.22
N THR A 58 -7.49 2.58 0.64
CA THR A 58 -7.26 2.29 -0.78
C THR A 58 -7.53 0.82 -1.10
N LYS A 59 -7.08 -0.10 -0.23
CA LYS A 59 -7.37 -1.53 -0.36
C LYS A 59 -8.85 -1.85 -0.23
N SER A 60 -9.56 -1.19 0.69
CA SER A 60 -11.01 -1.34 0.85
C SER A 60 -11.79 -0.92 -0.40
N LEU A 61 -11.27 0.03 -1.17
CA LEU A 61 -11.83 0.43 -2.47
C LEU A 61 -11.40 -0.45 -3.64
N GLY A 62 -10.48 -1.41 -3.43
CA GLY A 62 -9.91 -2.23 -4.50
C GLY A 62 -8.87 -1.51 -5.36
N GLY A 63 -8.31 -0.41 -4.86
CA GLY A 63 -7.15 0.27 -5.45
C GLY A 63 -5.82 -0.36 -5.03
N ASP A 64 -4.73 0.28 -5.42
CA ASP A 64 -3.37 -0.14 -5.06
C ASP A 64 -2.55 1.04 -4.55
N ILE A 65 -1.60 0.76 -3.65
CA ILE A 65 -0.69 1.74 -3.08
C ILE A 65 0.73 1.20 -3.13
N ALA A 66 1.66 2.06 -3.56
CA ALA A 66 3.06 1.70 -3.65
C ALA A 66 3.96 2.84 -3.22
N ARG A 67 5.11 2.50 -2.66
CA ARG A 67 6.16 3.47 -2.38
C ARG A 67 6.90 3.82 -3.67
N LEU A 68 7.04 5.12 -3.94
CA LEU A 68 7.76 5.67 -5.07
C LEU A 68 9.02 6.39 -4.58
N GLY A 69 10.14 5.67 -4.58
CA GLY A 69 11.40 6.18 -4.06
C GLY A 69 11.39 6.36 -2.53
N GLU A 70 12.24 7.25 -2.02
CA GLU A 70 12.40 7.41 -0.57
C GLU A 70 11.28 8.26 0.06
N GLU A 71 10.84 9.31 -0.64
CA GLU A 71 10.05 10.41 -0.08
C GLU A 71 8.58 10.46 -0.56
N ARG A 72 8.17 9.57 -1.47
CA ARG A 72 6.85 9.64 -2.10
C ARG A 72 6.14 8.30 -2.10
N ILE A 73 4.82 8.36 -2.12
CA ILE A 73 3.93 7.22 -2.30
C ILE A 73 2.98 7.50 -3.47
N VAL A 74 2.58 6.45 -4.16
CA VAL A 74 1.60 6.48 -5.24
C VAL A 74 0.37 5.74 -4.79
N ILE A 75 -0.79 6.35 -4.96
CA ILE A 75 -2.08 5.80 -4.62
C ILE A 75 -2.92 5.76 -5.90
N THR A 76 -3.52 4.62 -6.16
CA THR A 76 -4.28 4.36 -7.38
C THR A 76 -5.69 3.90 -7.03
N PRO A 77 -6.70 4.33 -7.81
CA PRO A 77 -8.08 3.92 -7.61
C PRO A 77 -8.32 2.50 -8.13
N ALA A 78 -9.54 1.98 -7.93
CA ALA A 78 -9.95 0.68 -8.44
C ALA A 78 -9.74 0.56 -9.96
N GLY A 79 -9.20 -0.57 -10.40
CA GLY A 79 -8.93 -0.84 -11.81
C GLY A 79 -7.55 -0.39 -12.30
N VAL A 80 -6.76 0.31 -11.47
CA VAL A 80 -5.36 0.63 -11.72
C VAL A 80 -4.50 -0.10 -10.70
N LYS A 81 -3.40 -0.72 -11.15
CA LYS A 81 -2.44 -1.42 -10.29
C LYS A 81 -1.04 -0.89 -10.53
N VAL A 82 -0.25 -0.81 -9.46
CA VAL A 82 1.15 -0.44 -9.59
C VAL A 82 1.94 -1.69 -9.95
N TRP A 83 2.40 -1.75 -11.21
CA TRP A 83 3.29 -2.82 -11.63
C TRP A 83 4.61 -2.72 -10.89
N ARG A 84 4.98 -3.80 -10.19
CA ARG A 84 6.27 -3.97 -9.53
C ARG A 84 6.86 -5.25 -10.09
N LYS A 85 8.07 -5.18 -10.64
CA LYS A 85 8.85 -6.39 -10.93
C LYS A 85 9.02 -7.12 -9.59
N GLU A 86 8.72 -8.41 -9.53
CA GLU A 86 8.78 -9.22 -8.31
C GLU A 86 10.14 -9.02 -7.61
N ALA A 87 10.17 -8.13 -6.63
CA ALA A 87 11.15 -8.18 -5.57
C ALA A 87 10.56 -9.14 -4.56
N VAL A 88 11.01 -10.39 -4.66
CA VAL A 88 10.84 -11.46 -3.67
C VAL A 88 10.83 -10.87 -2.26
N SER A 89 9.65 -10.73 -1.68
CA SER A 89 9.52 -10.44 -0.25
C SER A 89 9.39 -11.80 0.41
N SER A 90 10.55 -12.32 0.80
CA SER A 90 10.67 -13.51 1.63
C SER A 90 9.94 -13.32 2.97
N GLU A 91 9.37 -14.44 3.41
CA GLU A 91 9.06 -14.82 4.80
C GLU A 91 7.89 -14.13 5.53
N GLY A 92 6.81 -14.92 5.65
CA GLY A 92 5.69 -14.63 6.55
C GLY A 92 4.58 -15.69 6.51
N ALA A 93 4.90 -16.97 6.33
CA ALA A 93 3.95 -18.06 6.52
C ALA A 93 4.66 -19.27 7.13
N ILE A 94 4.94 -19.21 8.43
CA ILE A 94 5.17 -20.40 9.24
C ILE A 94 3.86 -21.19 9.32
N SER A 95 3.61 -22.04 8.33
CA SER A 95 2.56 -23.07 8.42
C SER A 95 3.10 -24.21 9.27
N ALA A 96 2.89 -24.13 10.57
CA ALA A 96 3.09 -25.24 11.50
C ALA A 96 2.02 -26.31 11.25
N ALA A 97 2.43 -27.51 10.84
CA ALA A 97 1.67 -28.77 10.97
C ALA A 97 2.62 -29.98 10.83
N PRO A 98 2.28 -31.16 11.36
CA PRO A 98 3.11 -31.90 12.32
C PRO A 98 4.07 -32.91 11.67
N ILE A 99 5.18 -33.19 12.37
CA ILE A 99 6.07 -34.31 12.06
C ILE A 99 5.33 -35.61 12.35
N GLN A 100 4.86 -36.28 11.31
CA GLN A 100 4.53 -37.70 11.35
C GLN A 100 5.83 -38.49 11.14
N THR A 101 6.37 -39.08 12.21
CA THR A 101 7.29 -40.22 12.07
C THR A 101 6.44 -41.48 12.14
N GLU A 102 6.03 -41.94 10.96
CA GLU A 102 5.70 -43.34 10.73
C GLU A 102 6.96 -44.20 10.89
N ALA A 103 6.76 -45.41 11.42
CA ALA A 103 7.68 -46.54 11.41
C ALA A 103 8.13 -46.89 9.97
N VAL A 104 9.17 -47.66 9.67
CA VAL A 104 9.48 -49.11 9.87
C VAL A 104 10.77 -49.38 9.04
N PRO A 105 11.29 -50.61 8.81
CA PRO A 105 11.63 -51.77 9.63
C PRO A 105 13.14 -52.12 9.52
N GLY A 106 13.60 -53.16 10.23
CA GLY A 106 15.03 -53.45 10.47
C GLY A 106 15.89 -53.93 9.28
N THR A 107 17.18 -54.09 9.54
CA THR A 107 18.08 -55.04 8.85
C THR A 107 19.32 -55.33 9.72
N ARG A 108 19.57 -56.63 9.89
CA ARG A 108 20.77 -57.34 10.37
C ARG A 108 20.82 -57.77 11.84
#